data_AF-A0A0Q3VRH4-F1
#
_entry.id   AF-A0A0Q3VRH4-F1
#
_cell.length_a   1.000
_cell.length_b   1.000
_cell.length_c   1.000
_cell.angle_alpha   90.00
_cell.angle_beta   90.00
_cell.angle_gamma   90.00
#
_symmetry.space_group_name_H-M   'P 1'
#
loop_
_entity.id
_entity.type
_entity.pdbx_description
1 polymer ?
#
loop_
_entity_poly.entity_id
_entity_poly.type
_entity_poly.pdbx_seq_one_letter_code
_entity_poly.pdbx_strand_id
1 'polypeptide(L)'
;MQDPGVPAALGELSYMETGYSVKCEYTAHKEGVLKEEMVLVSEAGEGATIRVVVQARVMDRHHGTPMLLDGVRCIGAELEYDSEQSDWHGFD
;
A
#
# COMPACT_ATOMS: atom_id res chain seq x y z
N MET A 1 2.17 10.66 -13.06
CA MET A 1 0.71 10.74 -12.91
C MET A 1 0.23 9.34 -12.60
N GLN A 2 -0.31 9.10 -11.40
CA GLN A 2 -0.96 7.83 -11.05
C GLN A 2 -2.27 7.75 -11.84
N ASP A 3 -2.58 6.61 -12.46
CA ASP A 3 -3.90 6.37 -13.04
C ASP A 3 -4.93 6.38 -11.89
N PRO A 4 -5.96 7.25 -11.89
CA PRO A 4 -6.93 7.36 -10.80
C PRO A 4 -7.77 6.09 -10.57
N GLY A 5 -7.68 5.07 -11.44
CA GLY A 5 -8.44 3.83 -11.31
C GLY A 5 -7.76 2.67 -10.58
N VAL A 6 -6.43 2.70 -10.37
CA VAL A 6 -5.69 1.53 -9.85
C VAL A 6 -4.94 1.88 -8.55
N PRO A 7 -5.39 1.36 -7.39
CA PRO A 7 -4.78 1.67 -6.10
C PRO A 7 -3.40 1.01 -5.90
N ALA A 8 -3.09 -0.06 -6.65
CA ALA A 8 -1.83 -0.78 -6.54
C ALA A 8 -0.91 -0.49 -7.74
N ALA A 9 0.32 -0.06 -7.50
CA ALA A 9 1.32 0.18 -8.52
C ALA A 9 2.61 -0.61 -8.25
N LEU A 10 3.28 -1.04 -9.31
CA LEU A 10 4.65 -1.54 -9.20
C LEU A 10 5.58 -0.32 -8.98
N GLY A 11 6.28 -0.32 -7.85
CA GLY A 11 7.19 0.77 -7.49
C GLY A 11 8.61 0.52 -7.98
N GLU A 12 9.19 -0.63 -7.60
CA GLU A 12 10.57 -0.96 -7.93
C GLU A 12 10.71 -2.43 -8.32
N LEU A 13 11.54 -2.69 -9.32
CA LEU A 13 11.95 -4.03 -9.77
C LEU A 13 13.48 -4.09 -9.75
N SER A 14 14.04 -5.03 -9.00
CA SER A 14 15.49 -5.25 -8.96
C SER A 14 15.85 -6.71 -9.24
N TYR A 15 16.92 -6.92 -9.98
CA TYR A 15 17.50 -8.24 -10.22
C TYR A 15 18.39 -8.65 -9.06
N MET A 16 18.25 -9.90 -8.62
CA MET A 16 19.05 -10.53 -7.57
C MET A 16 19.67 -11.80 -8.11
N GLU A 17 20.69 -12.31 -7.41
CA GLU A 17 21.41 -13.54 -7.80
C GLU A 17 20.49 -14.75 -7.98
N THR A 18 19.36 -14.78 -7.28
CA THR A 18 18.38 -15.88 -7.29
C THR A 18 17.03 -15.52 -7.93
N GLY A 19 16.88 -14.34 -8.54
CA GLY A 19 15.62 -13.95 -9.18
C GLY A 19 15.35 -12.45 -9.18
N TYR A 20 14.10 -12.06 -8.98
CA TYR A 20 13.69 -10.65 -8.95
C TYR A 20 13.10 -10.29 -7.58
N SER A 21 13.41 -9.09 -7.12
CA SER A 21 12.70 -8.45 -6.02
C SER A 21 11.73 -7.41 -6.58
N VAL A 22 10.48 -7.47 -6.15
CA VAL A 22 9.42 -6.55 -6.57
C VAL A 22 8.91 -5.82 -5.35
N LYS A 23 8.95 -4.49 -5.40
CA LYS A 23 8.30 -3.62 -4.42
C LYS A 23 7.03 -3.05 -5.04
N CYS A 24 5.89 -3.36 -4.42
CA CYS A 24 4.60 -2.77 -4.79
C CYS A 24 4.20 -1.70 -3.78
N GLU A 25 3.50 -0.69 -4.28
CA GLU A 25 2.92 0.38 -3.46
C GLU A 25 1.41 0.34 -3.62
N TYR A 26 0.71 0.51 -2.50
CA TYR A 26 -0.74 0.45 -2.44
C TYR A 26 -1.28 1.72 -1.80
N THR A 27 -2.09 2.47 -2.56
CA THR A 27 -2.79 3.67 -2.11
C THR A 27 -4.25 3.31 -1.85
N ALA A 28 -4.64 3.32 -0.58
CA ALA A 28 -6.01 3.06 -0.19
C ALA A 28 -6.90 4.29 -0.41
N HIS A 29 -8.05 4.12 -1.04
CA HIS A 29 -9.05 5.18 -1.24
C HIS A 29 -10.33 5.00 -0.40
N LYS A 30 -10.50 3.82 0.22
CA LYS A 30 -11.69 3.47 0.99
C LYS A 30 -11.33 2.53 2.13
N GLU A 31 -11.97 2.70 3.28
CA GLU A 31 -11.90 1.74 4.39
C GLU A 31 -12.52 0.38 4.02
N GLY A 32 -11.99 -0.69 4.60
CA GLY A 32 -12.57 -2.03 4.54
C GLY A 32 -11.58 -3.10 4.12
N VAL A 33 -12.11 -4.28 3.80
CA VAL A 33 -11.32 -5.38 3.25
C VAL A 33 -11.26 -5.23 1.74
N LEU A 34 -10.06 -5.10 1.20
CA LEU A 34 -9.79 -4.89 -0.21
C LEU A 34 -8.97 -6.05 -0.77
N LYS A 35 -9.28 -6.41 -2.03
CA LYS A 35 -8.56 -7.42 -2.80
C LYS A 35 -8.35 -6.88 -4.20
N GLU A 36 -7.10 -6.67 -4.56
CA GLU A 36 -6.70 -6.14 -5.86
C GLU A 36 -5.75 -7.10 -6.54
N GLU A 37 -5.86 -7.18 -7.86
CA GLU A 37 -5.07 -8.09 -8.70
C GLU A 37 -4.31 -7.29 -9.76
N MET A 38 -3.02 -7.55 -9.88
CA MET A 38 -2.19 -7.04 -10.97
C MET A 38 -1.48 -8.21 -11.66
N VAL A 39 -1.22 -8.05 -12.95
CA VAL A 39 -0.51 -9.05 -13.75
C VAL A 39 0.75 -8.43 -14.32
N LEU A 40 1.90 -8.98 -13.95
CA LEU A 40 3.18 -8.65 -14.57
C LEU A 40 3.35 -9.52 -15.81
N VAL A 41 3.56 -8.91 -16.95
CA VAL A 41 3.70 -9.60 -18.24
C VAL A 41 5.14 -9.47 -18.71
N SER A 42 5.75 -10.59 -19.10
CA SER A 42 7.08 -10.57 -19.71
C SER A 42 7.00 -10.10 -21.17
N GLU A 43 7.82 -9.10 -21.52
CA GLU A 43 7.98 -8.68 -22.91
C GLU A 43 8.80 -9.67 -23.75
N ALA A 44 9.50 -10.61 -23.11
CA ALA A 44 10.38 -11.57 -23.78
C ALA A 44 9.66 -12.67 -24.60
N GLY A 45 8.35 -12.52 -24.83
CA GLY A 45 7.64 -13.21 -25.91
C GLY A 45 7.05 -14.59 -25.59
N GLU A 46 7.24 -15.13 -24.39
CA GLU A 46 6.74 -16.47 -24.04
C GLU A 46 5.36 -16.50 -23.38
N GLY A 47 4.66 -15.35 -23.30
CA GLY A 47 3.36 -15.27 -22.62
C GLY A 47 3.45 -15.56 -21.11
N ALA A 48 4.66 -15.55 -20.54
CA ALA A 48 4.89 -15.75 -19.12
C ALA A 48 4.32 -14.54 -18.34
N THR A 49 3.40 -14.83 -17.42
CA THR A 49 2.76 -13.83 -16.57
C THR A 49 2.88 -14.20 -15.10
N ILE A 50 3.12 -13.21 -14.24
CA ILE A 50 3.06 -13.35 -12.79
C ILE A 50 1.82 -12.60 -12.30
N ARG A 51 0.92 -13.31 -11.63
CA ARG A 51 -0.21 -12.70 -10.93
C ARG A 51 0.19 -12.31 -9.53
N VAL A 52 0.03 -11.04 -9.19
CA VAL A 52 0.24 -10.50 -7.84
C VAL A 52 -1.12 -10.07 -7.29
N VAL A 53 -1.46 -10.58 -6.10
CA VAL A 53 -2.72 -10.26 -5.42
C VAL A 53 -2.40 -9.53 -4.12
N VAL A 54 -2.93 -8.31 -3.97
CA VAL A 54 -2.86 -7.55 -2.73
C VAL A 54 -4.15 -7.77 -1.97
N GLN A 55 -4.07 -8.33 -0.78
CA GLN A 55 -5.18 -8.43 0.16
C GLN A 55 -4.84 -7.61 1.40
N ALA A 56 -5.63 -6.59 1.67
CA ALA A 56 -5.38 -5.67 2.76
C ALA A 56 -6.68 -5.33 3.48
N ARG A 57 -6.57 -5.06 4.78
CA ARG A 57 -7.61 -4.36 5.53
C ARG A 57 -7.16 -2.92 5.71
N VAL A 58 -7.87 -2.01 5.07
CA VAL A 58 -7.71 -0.58 5.29
C VAL A 58 -8.55 -0.21 6.49
N MET A 59 -7.94 0.42 7.48
CA MET A 59 -8.62 0.94 8.66
C MET A 59 -8.56 2.46 8.62
N ASP A 60 -9.61 3.10 9.12
CA ASP A 60 -9.61 4.53 9.32
C ASP A 60 -8.64 4.95 10.46
N ARG A 61 -8.15 6.20 10.42
CA ARG A 61 -7.16 6.73 11.37
C ARG A 61 -7.59 6.62 12.84
N HIS A 62 -8.89 6.64 13.12
CA HIS A 62 -9.42 6.57 14.48
C HIS A 62 -9.41 5.15 15.06
N HIS A 63 -9.09 4.13 14.26
CA HIS A 63 -9.06 2.72 14.69
C HIS A 63 -7.70 2.29 15.27
N GLY A 64 -6.74 3.22 15.39
CA GLY A 64 -5.43 2.99 15.96
C GLY A 64 -4.42 2.40 14.98
N THR A 65 -3.21 2.07 15.48
CA THR A 65 -2.11 1.58 14.66
C THR A 65 -2.36 0.14 14.20
N PRO A 66 -2.46 -0.14 12.89
CA PRO A 66 -2.60 -1.51 12.39
C PRO A 66 -1.37 -2.35 12.69
N MET A 67 -1.59 -3.64 12.94
CA MET A 67 -0.50 -4.62 12.87
C MET A 67 -0.14 -4.86 11.40
N LEU A 68 1.07 -4.48 11.01
CA LEU A 68 1.59 -4.71 9.66
C LEU A 68 2.29 -6.06 9.59
N LEU A 69 2.14 -6.74 8.45
CA LEU A 69 2.93 -7.94 8.14
C LEU A 69 4.39 -7.56 7.87
N ASP A 70 5.29 -8.53 8.00
CA ASP A 70 6.70 -8.33 7.69
C ASP A 70 6.90 -7.79 6.26
N GLY A 71 7.76 -6.77 6.12
CA GLY A 71 8.02 -6.09 4.85
C GLY A 71 6.96 -5.06 4.44
N VAL A 72 5.84 -4.94 5.17
CA VAL A 72 4.81 -3.92 4.92
C VAL A 72 5.10 -2.68 5.76
N ARG A 73 5.07 -1.51 5.13
CA ARG A 73 5.23 -0.22 5.79
C ARG A 73 4.28 0.82 5.20
N CYS A 74 3.76 1.70 6.06
CA CYS A 74 3.05 2.88 5.59
C CYS A 74 4.05 3.83 4.90
N ILE A 75 3.77 4.20 3.65
CA ILE A 75 4.62 5.11 2.85
C ILE A 75 4.11 6.56 2.86
N GLY A 76 2.87 6.77 3.33
CA GLY A 76 2.24 8.07 3.47
C GLY A 76 0.84 7.91 4.05
N ALA A 77 0.42 8.87 4.85
CA ALA A 77 -0.98 9.06 5.25
C ALA A 77 -1.39 10.45 4.76
N GLU A 78 -2.62 10.60 4.27
CA GLU A 78 -3.17 11.94 4.06
C GLU A 78 -3.20 12.65 5.42
N LEU A 79 -2.41 13.72 5.53
CA LEU A 79 -2.42 14.58 6.70
C LEU A 79 -3.69 15.42 6.62
N GLU A 80 -4.78 14.94 7.18
CA GLU A 80 -5.81 15.87 7.65
C GLU A 80 -5.20 16.63 8.82
N TYR A 81 -4.99 17.94 8.60
CA TYR A 81 -4.63 18.89 9.65
C TYR A 81 -5.59 18.67 10.81
N ASP A 82 -5.06 18.15 11.92
CA ASP A 82 -5.81 18.00 13.17
C ASP A 82 -6.11 19.40 13.67
N SER A 83 -7.24 19.95 13.23
CA SER A 83 -7.67 21.31 13.58
C SER A 83 -8.32 21.37 14.95
N GLU A 84 -7.95 20.48 15.87
CA GLU A 84 -8.35 20.57 17.27
C GLU A 84 -7.10 20.60 18.16
N GLN A 85 -6.63 21.82 18.32
CA GLN A 85 -5.83 22.32 19.43
C GLN A 85 -6.43 21.76 20.73
N SER A 86 -5.82 20.72 21.30
CA SER A 86 -6.39 20.10 22.50
C SER A 86 -6.19 21.03 23.70
N ASP A 87 -7.28 21.52 24.28
CA ASP A 87 -7.31 22.27 25.55
C ASP A 87 -7.01 21.36 26.76
N TRP A 88 -6.06 20.42 26.62
CA TRP A 88 -5.59 19.60 27.74
C TRP A 88 -4.82 20.49 28.72
N HIS A 89 -5.41 20.76 29.88
CA HIS A 89 -4.79 21.52 30.95
C HIS A 89 -3.90 20.69 31.91
N GLY A 90 -3.62 19.43 31.59
CA GLY A 90 -2.86 18.51 32.47
C GLY A 90 -3.63 18.08 33.72
N PHE A 91 -2.98 17.32 34.60
CA PHE A 91 -3.51 16.98 35.93
C PHE A 91 -2.73 17.79 36.97
N ASP A 92 -3.45 18.58 37.77
CA ASP A 92 -2.95 19.19 39.01
C ASP A 92 -2.75 18.11 40.08
#